data_AF-A0A7W1SBH0-F1
#
_entry.id   AF-A0A7W1SBH0-F1
#
_cell.length_a   1.000
_cell.length_b   1.000
_cell.length_c   1.000
_cell.angle_alpha   90.00
_cell.angle_beta   90.00
_cell.angle_gamma   90.00
#
_symmetry.space_group_name_H-M   'P 1'
#
loop_
_entity.id
_entity.type
_entity.pdbx_description
1 polymer ?
#
loop_
_entity_poly.entity_id
_entity_poly.type
_entity_poly.pdbx_seq_one_letter_code
_entity_poly.pdbx_strand_id
1 'polypeptide(L)'
;MVRFLHIPDSHIGSDPTFETCGHNPLRELRELVRVINALPFPFDFVLHTGDVVDESSEISYRFAASVLANLRAPIHYLPGNNDLYRSVVCSSCCSILVASFSRAES
;
A
#
# COMPACT_ATOMS: atom_id res chain seq x y z
N MET A 1 -6.88 -9.35 23.86
CA MET A 1 -5.61 -8.62 23.61
C MET A 1 -5.52 -8.40 22.12
N VAL A 2 -5.26 -7.17 21.68
CA VAL A 2 -5.18 -6.81 20.25
C VAL A 2 -3.71 -6.87 19.80
N ARG A 3 -3.46 -7.41 18.61
CA ARG A 3 -2.16 -7.49 17.96
C ARG A 3 -2.29 -7.00 16.52
N PHE A 4 -1.52 -6.00 16.16
CA PHE A 4 -1.50 -5.46 14.81
C PHE A 4 -0.06 -5.37 14.30
N LEU A 5 0.08 -5.31 12.98
CA LEU A 5 1.35 -5.11 12.31
C LEU A 5 1.40 -3.69 11.74
N HIS A 6 2.53 -3.01 11.93
CA HIS A 6 2.74 -1.64 11.46
C HIS A 6 3.74 -1.63 10.29
N ILE A 7 3.34 -1.04 9.15
CA ILE A 7 4.18 -0.84 7.96
C ILE A 7 4.29 0.67 7.69
N PRO A 8 5.48 1.27 7.78
CA PRO A 8 5.72 2.64 7.34
C PRO A 8 6.26 2.69 5.89
N ASP A 9 6.07 3.84 5.23
CA ASP A 9 6.89 4.36 4.12
C ASP A 9 7.31 3.33 3.05
N SER A 10 6.35 2.84 2.26
CA SER A 10 6.62 1.84 1.21
C SER A 10 7.19 2.42 -0.08
N HIS A 11 6.97 3.71 -0.38
CA HIS A 11 7.48 4.42 -1.57
C HIS A 11 7.37 3.62 -2.89
N ILE A 12 6.20 3.05 -3.17
CA ILE A 12 5.98 2.30 -4.41
C ILE A 12 5.99 3.26 -5.60
N GLY A 13 6.90 3.02 -6.55
CA GLY A 13 6.99 3.76 -7.81
C GLY A 13 6.02 3.25 -8.88
N SER A 14 5.92 4.00 -9.99
CA SER A 14 5.07 3.67 -11.14
C SER A 14 5.69 2.70 -12.14
N ASP A 15 6.97 2.35 -11.97
CA ASP A 15 7.69 1.38 -12.80
C ASP A 15 8.07 0.16 -11.93
N PRO A 16 7.84 -1.09 -12.38
CA PRO A 16 8.29 -2.27 -11.64
C PRO A 16 9.80 -2.33 -11.39
N THR A 17 10.60 -1.62 -12.19
CA THR A 17 12.05 -1.49 -12.09
C THR A 17 12.49 -0.25 -11.32
N PHE A 18 11.55 0.55 -10.80
CA PHE A 18 11.85 1.70 -9.97
C PHE A 18 12.74 1.31 -8.78
N GLU A 19 13.81 2.07 -8.61
CA GLU A 19 14.74 1.93 -7.50
C GLU A 19 14.89 3.27 -6.78
N THR A 20 14.93 3.21 -5.45
CA THR A 20 15.26 4.34 -4.59
C THR A 20 16.31 3.88 -3.59
N CYS A 21 17.35 4.69 -3.39
CA CYS A 21 18.49 4.34 -2.53
C CYS A 21 19.14 2.96 -2.82
N GLY A 22 19.05 2.44 -4.05
CA GLY A 22 19.58 1.13 -4.44
C GLY A 22 18.68 -0.07 -4.08
N HIS A 23 17.44 0.20 -3.68
CA HIS A 23 16.42 -0.79 -3.33
C HIS A 23 15.26 -0.71 -4.30
N ASN A 24 14.63 -1.84 -4.61
CA ASN A 24 13.40 -1.89 -5.41
C ASN A 24 12.20 -2.08 -4.47
N PRO A 25 11.43 -1.01 -4.17
CA PRO A 25 10.40 -1.06 -3.13
C PRO A 25 9.30 -2.07 -3.43
N LEU A 26 8.96 -2.23 -4.72
CA LEU A 26 7.92 -3.18 -5.13
C LEU A 26 8.33 -4.64 -4.88
N ARG A 27 9.60 -4.99 -5.15
CA ARG A 27 10.15 -6.32 -4.85
C ARG A 27 10.22 -6.56 -3.34
N GLU A 28 10.67 -5.58 -2.59
CA GLU A 28 10.81 -5.70 -1.13
C GLU A 28 9.46 -5.82 -0.43
N LEU A 29 8.46 -5.05 -0.87
CA LEU A 29 7.10 -5.15 -0.36
C LEU A 29 6.50 -6.55 -0.60
N ARG A 30 6.79 -7.19 -1.75
CA ARG A 30 6.36 -8.57 -2.02
C ARG A 30 6.98 -9.56 -1.05
N GLU A 31 8.27 -9.46 -0.80
CA GLU A 31 8.95 -10.33 0.18
C GLU A 31 8.44 -10.05 1.60
N LEU A 32 8.18 -8.79 1.96
CA LEU A 32 7.58 -8.42 3.24
C LEU A 32 6.23 -9.10 3.43
N VAL A 33 5.31 -9.00 2.46
CA VAL A 33 3.99 -9.65 2.52
C VAL A 33 4.13 -11.17 2.63
N ARG A 34 5.09 -11.78 1.91
CA ARG A 34 5.38 -13.21 2.02
C ARG A 34 5.82 -13.58 3.44
N VAL A 35 6.72 -12.81 4.04
CA VAL A 35 7.20 -13.04 5.41
C VAL A 35 6.07 -12.88 6.42
N ILE A 36 5.28 -11.80 6.32
CA ILE A 36 4.13 -11.54 7.20
C ILE A 36 3.15 -12.72 7.17
N ASN A 37 2.82 -13.20 5.97
CA ASN A 37 1.90 -14.32 5.79
C ASN A 37 2.45 -15.67 6.31
N ALA A 38 3.76 -15.78 6.51
CA ALA A 38 4.41 -16.98 7.04
C ALA A 38 4.56 -16.98 8.57
N LEU A 39 4.21 -15.87 9.25
CA LEU A 39 4.35 -15.77 10.70
C LEU A 39 3.45 -16.81 11.41
N PRO A 40 3.94 -17.47 12.49
CA PRO A 40 3.23 -18.57 13.14
C PRO A 40 2.11 -18.10 14.09
N PHE A 41 1.71 -16.82 14.01
CA PHE A 41 0.69 -16.23 14.86
C PHE A 41 -0.18 -15.24 14.06
N PRO A 42 -1.46 -15.07 14.45
CA PRO A 42 -2.38 -14.19 13.75
C PRO A 42 -2.20 -12.71 14.15
N PHE A 43 -2.71 -11.83 13.29
CA PHE A 43 -2.87 -10.40 13.53
C PHE A 43 -4.34 -10.03 13.34
N ASP A 44 -4.81 -9.05 14.12
CA ASP A 44 -6.16 -8.50 13.98
C ASP A 44 -6.25 -7.58 12.75
N PHE A 45 -5.20 -6.81 12.48
CA PHE A 45 -5.09 -5.92 11.32
C PHE A 45 -3.65 -5.50 11.03
N VAL A 46 -3.45 -4.88 9.87
CA VAL A 46 -2.23 -4.17 9.46
C VAL A 46 -2.55 -2.68 9.39
N LEU A 47 -1.63 -1.83 9.88
CA LEU A 47 -1.72 -0.38 9.77
C LEU A 47 -0.55 0.12 8.92
N HIS A 48 -0.84 0.79 7.82
CA HIS A 48 0.14 1.48 7.00
C HIS A 48 0.11 2.98 7.29
N THR A 49 1.23 3.56 7.70
CA THR A 49 1.28 4.97 8.18
C THR A 49 1.92 5.90 7.17
N GLY A 50 1.38 5.95 5.96
CA GLY A 50 1.74 6.95 4.96
C GLY A 50 2.88 6.54 4.03
N ASP A 51 3.09 7.40 3.04
CA ASP A 51 4.04 7.27 1.95
C ASP A 51 3.98 5.87 1.32
N VAL A 52 2.75 5.45 0.97
CA VAL A 52 2.54 4.17 0.29
C VAL A 52 3.18 4.20 -1.10
N VAL A 53 3.05 5.32 -1.80
CA VAL A 53 3.62 5.55 -3.13
C VAL A 53 4.66 6.65 -3.07
N ASP A 54 5.65 6.57 -3.96
CA ASP A 54 6.71 7.59 -4.05
C ASP A 54 6.21 8.86 -4.76
N GLU A 55 5.55 8.65 -5.90
CA GLU A 55 4.80 9.67 -6.60
C GLU A 55 3.33 9.24 -6.67
N SER A 56 2.42 10.20 -6.50
CA SER A 56 0.97 10.04 -6.46
C SER A 56 0.35 9.68 -7.82
N SER A 57 0.80 8.57 -8.40
CA SER A 57 0.31 8.05 -9.67
C SER A 57 -0.67 6.88 -9.45
N GLU A 58 -1.64 6.75 -10.36
CA GLU A 58 -2.56 5.61 -10.37
C GLU A 58 -1.82 4.27 -10.50
N ILE A 59 -0.74 4.23 -11.29
CA ILE A 59 0.03 3.01 -11.51
C ILE A 59 0.73 2.57 -10.22
N SER A 60 1.34 3.52 -9.50
CA SER A 60 1.97 3.28 -8.20
C SER A 60 0.97 2.67 -7.21
N TYR A 61 -0.23 3.25 -7.12
CA TYR A 61 -1.28 2.72 -6.24
C TYR A 61 -1.77 1.34 -6.66
N ARG A 62 -1.91 1.08 -7.96
CA ARG A 62 -2.27 -0.26 -8.47
C ARG A 62 -1.21 -1.29 -8.11
N PHE A 63 0.07 -0.95 -8.21
CA PHE A 63 1.15 -1.85 -7.78
C PHE A 63 1.12 -2.09 -6.28
N ALA A 64 1.02 -1.04 -5.46
CA ALA A 64 0.91 -1.18 -4.01
C ALA A 64 -0.30 -2.06 -3.62
N ALA A 65 -1.48 -1.79 -4.18
CA ALA A 65 -2.70 -2.57 -3.95
C ALA A 65 -2.53 -4.03 -4.38
N SER A 66 -1.92 -4.29 -5.54
CA SER A 66 -1.72 -5.65 -6.05
C SER A 66 -0.89 -6.52 -5.11
N VAL A 67 0.02 -5.92 -4.34
CA VAL A 67 0.88 -6.62 -3.38
C VAL A 67 0.20 -6.70 -2.01
N LEU A 68 -0.27 -5.57 -1.48
CA LEU A 68 -0.87 -5.48 -0.14
C LEU A 68 -2.20 -6.24 -0.02
N ALA A 69 -2.95 -6.41 -1.12
CA ALA A 69 -4.16 -7.23 -1.13
C ALA A 69 -3.92 -8.72 -0.82
N ASN A 70 -2.66 -9.19 -0.86
CA ASN A 70 -2.31 -10.57 -0.49
C ASN A 70 -2.10 -10.75 1.02
N LEU A 71 -2.17 -9.69 1.83
CA LEU A 71 -2.13 -9.82 3.29
C LEU A 71 -3.33 -10.62 3.79
N ARG A 72 -3.10 -11.54 4.74
CA ARG A 72 -4.15 -12.37 5.34
C ARG A 72 -5.02 -11.66 6.39
N ALA A 73 -4.69 -10.41 6.72
CA ALA A 73 -5.38 -9.58 7.69
C ALA A 73 -5.85 -8.28 7.02
N PRO A 74 -6.93 -7.64 7.51
CA PRO A 74 -7.38 -6.36 6.99
C PRO A 74 -6.29 -5.30 7.15
N ILE A 75 -6.16 -4.42 6.16
CA ILE A 75 -5.20 -3.32 6.19
C ILE A 75 -5.93 -1.97 6.27
N HIS A 76 -5.42 -1.10 7.14
CA HIS A 76 -5.85 0.29 7.31
C HIS A 76 -4.71 1.22 6.93
N TYR A 77 -5.05 2.39 6.40
CA TYR A 77 -4.06 3.34 5.93
C TYR A 77 -4.26 4.71 6.57
N LEU A 78 -3.15 5.37 6.87
CA LEU A 78 -3.07 6.81 7.04
C LEU A 78 -2.27 7.35 5.84
N PRO A 79 -2.73 8.38 5.14
CA PRO A 79 -1.97 8.94 4.02
C PRO A 79 -0.75 9.71 4.52
N GLY A 80 0.37 9.59 3.82
CA GLY A 80 1.55 10.43 4.01
C GLY A 80 1.53 11.66 3.10
N ASN A 81 2.64 12.39 3.04
CA ASN A 81 2.76 13.58 2.19
C ASN A 81 2.81 13.24 0.70
N ASN A 82 3.34 12.06 0.34
CA ASN A 82 3.41 11.62 -1.05
C ASN A 82 2.09 10.99 -1.53
N ASP A 83 1.14 10.79 -0.60
CA ASP A 83 -0.13 10.16 -0.88
C ASP A 83 -1.26 11.13 -1.22
N LEU A 84 -2.18 10.66 -2.06
CA LEU A 84 -3.48 11.29 -2.26
C LEU A 84 -4.49 10.78 -1.22
N TYR A 85 -5.02 11.70 -0.41
CA TYR A 85 -6.07 11.42 0.57
C TYR A 85 -7.27 10.63 0.02
N ARG A 86 -7.66 10.87 -1.24
CA ARG A 86 -8.80 10.20 -1.88
C ARG A 86 -8.48 8.79 -2.39
N SER A 87 -7.22 8.50 -2.70
CA SER A 87 -6.79 7.19 -3.26
C SER A 87 -6.49 6.16 -2.17
N VAL A 88 -6.21 6.63 -0.96
CA VAL A 88 -5.87 5.80 0.21
C VAL A 88 -7.11 5.39 1.01
N VAL A 89 -8.24 6.07 0.83
CA VAL A 89 -9.48 5.85 1.60
C VAL A 89 -10.65 5.49 0.68
N CYS A 90 -11.00 4.19 0.61
CA CYS A 90 -12.31 3.76 0.13
C CYS A 90 -13.21 3.45 1.33
N SER A 91 -14.36 4.11 1.42
CA SER A 91 -15.30 3.96 2.54
C SER A 91 -16.12 2.66 2.53
N SER A 92 -16.01 1.84 1.47
CA SER A 92 -16.78 0.59 1.31
C SER A 92 -15.94 -0.65 1.02
N CYS A 93 -14.65 -0.51 0.72
CA CYS A 93 -13.77 -1.62 0.35
C CYS A 93 -12.40 -1.45 1.02
N CYS A 94 -11.94 -2.48 1.72
CA CYS A 94 -10.70 -2.53 2.49
C CYS A 94 -9.42 -2.60 1.62
N SER A 95 -9.39 -1.87 0.50
CA SER A 95 -8.34 -1.87 -0.52
C SER A 95 -7.96 -0.44 -0.84
N ILE A 96 -6.67 -0.17 -1.12
CA ILE A 96 -6.28 1.04 -1.87
C ILE A 96 -7.12 1.06 -3.14
N LEU A 97 -7.97 2.08 -3.25
CA LEU A 97 -8.86 2.24 -4.38
C LEU A 97 -8.47 3.57 -4.99
N VAL A 98 -7.86 3.50 -6.18
CA VAL A 98 -7.76 4.67 -7.04
C VAL A 98 -9.20 5.02 -7.40
N ALA A 99 -9.78 5.99 -6.71
CA ALA A 99 -11.10 6.51 -7.03
C ALA A 99 -11.07 6.89 -8.52
N SER A 100 -11.92 6.22 -9.30
CA SER A 100 -11.99 6.37 -10.75
C SER A 100 -11.97 7.85 -11.12
N PHE A 101 -10.91 8.28 -11.79
CA PHE A 101 -10.85 9.58 -12.43
C PHE A 101 -11.75 9.51 -13.66
N SER A 102 -13.07 9.64 -13.47
CA SER A 102 -13.94 10.09 -14.53
C SER A 102 -13.43 11.46 -14.94
N ARG A 103 -13.02 11.59 -16.21
CA ARG A 103 -12.91 12.88 -16.89
C ARG A 103 -14.04 13.79 -16.43
N ALA A 104 -13.69 14.92 -15.83
CA ALA A 104 -14.53 16.09 -15.81
C ALA A 104 -13.75 17.17 -16.57
N GLU A 105 -14.40 17.65 -17.60
CA GLU A 105 -13.95 18.50 -18.70
C GLU A 105 -13.28 19.81 -18.26
N SER A 106 -12.26 20.21 -19.02
CA SER A 106 -12.19 21.51 -19.71
C SER A 106 -11.11 21.48 -20.79
#